data_AF-A0A1X0SV23-F1
#
_entry.id   AF-A0A1X0SV23-F1
#
_cell.length_a   1.000
_cell.length_b   1.000
_cell.length_c   1.000
_cell.angle_alpha   90.00
_cell.angle_beta   90.00
_cell.angle_gamma   90.00
#
_symmetry.space_group_name_H-M   'P 1'
#
loop_
_entity.id
_entity.type
_entity.pdbx_description
1 polymer ?
#
loop_
_entity_poly.entity_id
_entity_poly.type
_entity_poly.pdbx_seq_one_letter_code
_entity_poly.pdbx_strand_id
1 'polypeptide(L)' 'MIDKRMALPELLKKQADSDVVRDMQAYAADRIVEMEVEARADVAKGARSPVREVQRKWLSGARRGTRAGRIAPGGPQS' A
#
# COMPACT_ATOMS: atom_id res chain seq x y z
N MET A 1 -24.34 -20.84 -24.03
CA MET A 1 -23.26 -19.86 -24.32
C MET A 1 -23.66 -18.55 -23.68
N ILE A 2 -22.84 -17.96 -22.79
CA ILE A 2 -23.10 -16.57 -22.36
C ILE A 2 -22.84 -15.68 -23.57
N ASP A 3 -23.79 -14.81 -23.86
CA ASP A 3 -23.70 -13.87 -24.98
C ASP A 3 -22.42 -13.04 -24.81
N LYS A 4 -21.58 -12.97 -25.85
CA LYS A 4 -20.24 -12.35 -25.74
C LYS A 4 -20.31 -10.89 -25.27
N ARG A 5 -21.44 -10.23 -25.52
CA ARG A 5 -21.75 -8.87 -25.03
C ARG A 5 -22.03 -8.83 -23.53
N MET A 6 -22.59 -9.88 -22.92
CA MET A 6 -22.77 -10.01 -21.48
C MET A 6 -21.48 -10.35 -20.75
N ALA A 7 -20.49 -10.95 -21.44
CA ALA A 7 -19.20 -11.31 -20.84
C ALA A 7 -18.28 -10.11 -20.60
N LEU A 8 -18.31 -9.09 -21.46
CA LEU A 8 -17.43 -7.91 -21.36
C LEU A 8 -17.67 -7.06 -20.08
N PRO A 9 -18.91 -6.65 -19.75
CA PRO A 9 -19.19 -5.89 -18.53
C PRO A 9 -18.82 -6.64 -17.25
N GLU A 10 -19.06 -7.95 -17.20
CA GLU A 10 -18.74 -8.78 -16.02
C GLU A 10 -17.23 -8.94 -15.80
N LEU A 11 -16.45 -9.07 -16.88
CA LEU A 11 -14.98 -9.08 -16.78
C LEU A 11 -14.43 -7.72 -16.33
N LEU A 12 -15.03 -6.62 -16.80
CA LEU A 12 -14.64 -5.27 -16.39
C LEU A 12 -14.90 -5.02 -14.90
N LYS A 13 -16.06 -5.45 -14.37
CA LYS A 13 -16.38 -5.37 -12.94
C LYS A 13 -15.36 -6.14 -12.09
N LYS A 14 -15.03 -7.37 -12.48
CA LYS A 14 -14.03 -8.18 -11.79
C LYS A 14 -12.64 -7.52 -11.79
N GLN A 15 -12.28 -6.86 -12.88
CA GLN A 15 -11.03 -6.09 -12.93
C GLN A 15 -11.08 -4.92 -11.93
N ALA A 16 -12.19 -4.17 -11.88
CA ALA A 16 -12.37 -3.07 -10.93
C ALA A 16 -12.29 -3.55 -9.47
N ASP A 17 -12.91 -4.68 -9.13
CA ASP A 17 -12.79 -5.28 -7.79
C ASP A 17 -11.32 -5.61 -7.45
N SER A 18 -10.57 -6.14 -8.43
CA SER A 18 -9.17 -6.47 -8.24
C SER A 18 -8.27 -5.24 -8.07
N ASP A 19 -8.62 -4.11 -8.69
CA ASP A 19 -7.91 -2.85 -8.55
C ASP A 19 -8.14 -2.26 -7.15
N VAL A 20 -9.39 -2.28 -6.65
CA VAL A 20 -9.71 -1.85 -5.27
C VAL A 20 -8.94 -2.67 -4.22
N VAL A 21 -8.84 -3.99 -4.41
CA VAL A 21 -8.08 -4.84 -3.49
C VAL A 21 -6.58 -4.52 -3.53
N ARG A 22 -6.02 -4.20 -4.70
CA ARG A 22 -4.61 -3.78 -4.82
C ARG A 22 -4.37 -2.45 -4.10
N ASP A 23 -5.29 -1.50 -4.22
CA ASP A 23 -5.19 -0.20 -3.55
C ASP A 23 -5.27 -0.35 -2.03
N MET A 24 -6.20 -1.18 -1.53
CA MET A 24 -6.31 -1.49 -0.11
C MET A 24 -5.05 -2.20 0.42
N GLN A 25 -4.47 -3.12 -0.36
CA GLN A 25 -3.22 -3.79 0.01
C GLN A 25 -2.02 -2.83 0.02
N ALA A 26 -1.94 -1.90 -0.94
CA ALA A 26 -0.92 -0.86 -0.97
C ALA A 26 -1.01 0.04 0.27
N TYR A 27 -2.22 0.50 0.58
CA TYR A 27 -2.49 1.28 1.78
C TYR A 27 -2.12 0.52 3.06
N ALA A 28 -2.58 -0.72 3.21
CA ALA A 28 -2.27 -1.54 4.39
C ALA A 28 -0.75 -1.75 4.54
N ALA A 29 -0.03 -1.96 3.43
CA ALA A 29 1.43 -2.09 3.45
C ALA A 29 2.12 -0.81 3.93
N ASP A 30 1.68 0.37 3.48
CA ASP A 30 2.19 1.66 3.96
C ASP A 30 1.93 1.83 5.47
N ARG A 31 0.73 1.49 5.94
CA ARG A 31 0.36 1.60 7.37
C ARG A 31 1.16 0.67 8.27
N ILE A 32 1.39 -0.58 7.84
CA ILE A 32 2.20 -1.54 8.60
C ILE A 32 3.63 -1.02 8.73
N VAL A 33 4.23 -0.54 7.65
CA VAL A 33 5.59 0.03 7.68
C VAL A 33 5.66 1.24 8.62
N GLU A 34 4.66 2.11 8.61
CA GLU A 34 4.61 3.26 9.51
C GLU A 34 4.58 2.85 10.99
N MET A 35 3.73 1.87 11.33
CA MET A 35 3.63 1.32 12.68
C MET A 35 4.93 0.64 13.13
N GLU A 36 5.56 -0.16 12.28
CA GLU A 36 6.84 -0.82 12.57
C GLU A 36 7.95 0.19 12.82
N VAL A 37 8.01 1.27 12.02
CA VAL A 37 9.00 2.33 12.19
C VAL A 37 8.77 3.10 13.49
N GLU A 38 7.53 3.39 13.87
CA GLU A 38 7.22 3.99 15.18
C GLU A 38 7.63 3.09 16.33
N ALA A 39 7.28 1.79 16.29
CA ALA A 39 7.65 0.83 17.32
C ALA A 39 9.17 0.68 17.46
N ARG A 40 9.91 0.71 16.35
CA ARG A 40 11.38 0.58 16.37
C ARG A 40 12.11 1.87 16.77
N ALA A 41 11.53 3.03 16.46
CA ALA A 41 12.11 4.31 16.81
C ALA A 41 11.72 4.77 18.24
N ASP A 42 10.74 4.12 18.87
CA ASP A 42 10.14 4.47 20.17
C ASP A 42 9.69 5.94 20.26
N VAL A 43 9.35 6.52 19.11
CA VAL A 43 9.04 7.93 18.95
C VAL A 43 7.97 8.07 17.87
N ALA A 44 6.87 8.75 18.20
CA ALA A 44 5.77 9.01 17.27
C ALA A 44 6.23 9.78 16.02
N LYS A 45 5.49 9.62 14.91
CA LYS A 45 5.71 10.40 13.68
C LYS A 45 5.64 11.90 13.98
N GLY A 46 6.58 12.65 13.40
CA GLY A 46 6.66 14.10 13.58
C GLY A 46 7.24 14.59 14.91
N ALA A 47 7.39 13.74 15.92
CA ALA A 47 8.00 14.14 17.19
C ALA A 47 9.46 14.59 16.99
N ARG A 48 9.78 15.77 17.55
CA ARG A 48 11.11 16.38 17.53
C ARG A 48 11.84 16.04 18.82
N SER A 49 13.08 15.57 18.70
CA SER A 49 13.99 15.35 19.84
C SER A 49 15.37 15.89 19.51
N PRO A 50 16.01 16.65 20.41
CA PRO A 50 17.35 17.18 20.20
C PRO A 50 18.45 16.10 20.20
N VAL A 51 18.15 14.88 20.69
CA VAL A 51 19.11 13.76 20.80
C VAL A 51 18.79 12.65 19.79
N ARG A 52 18.08 12.96 18.69
CA ARG A 52 17.61 11.94 17.74
C ARG A 52 18.75 11.37 16.90
N GLU A 53 19.12 10.11 17.14
CA GLU A 53 20.13 9.39 16.35
C GLU A 53 19.55 8.69 15.09
N VAL A 54 18.26 8.34 15.11
CA VAL A 54 17.59 7.60 14.02
C VAL A 54 16.65 8.50 13.22
N GLN A 55 16.86 8.55 11.89
CA GLN A 55 15.98 9.27 10.96
C GLN A 55 15.10 8.29 10.17
N ARG A 56 13.83 8.67 9.94
CA ARG A 56 12.96 7.94 9.01
C ARG A 56 13.43 8.20 7.59
N LYS A 57 14.06 7.20 6.97
CA LYS A 57 14.40 7.22 5.55
C LYS A 57 13.33 6.44 4.78
N TRP A 58 12.76 7.07 3.76
CA TRP A 58 11.84 6.38 2.87
C TRP A 58 12.61 5.35 2.04
N LEU A 59 12.10 4.12 2.06
CA LEU A 59 12.40 3.13 1.04
C LEU A 59 11.57 3.51 -0.19
N SER A 60 12.23 3.91 -1.28
CA SER A 60 11.52 4.14 -2.55
C SER A 60 10.65 2.93 -2.88
N GLY A 61 9.41 3.19 -3.31
CA GLY A 61 8.34 2.21 -3.51
C GLY A 61 8.68 1.13 -4.53
N ALA A 62 9.50 0.16 -4.13
CA ALA A 62 9.71 -1.05 -4.88
C ALA A 62 8.36 -1.76 -5.00
N ARG A 63 7.94 -2.03 -6.24
CA ARG A 63 6.69 -2.75 -6.51
C ARG A 63 6.76 -4.11 -5.85
N ARG A 64 5.76 -4.44 -5.04
CA ARG A 64 5.66 -5.72 -4.32
C ARG A 64 4.68 -6.63 -5.07
N GLY A 65 5.02 -7.91 -5.20
CA GLY A 65 4.11 -8.91 -5.76
C GLY A 65 3.15 -9.44 -4.68
N THR A 66 1.86 -9.39 -4.93
CA THR A 66 0.81 -10.01 -4.10
C THR A 66 -0.05 -10.94 -4.96
N ARG A 67 -0.93 -11.71 -4.31
CA ARG A 67 -1.92 -12.54 -5.02
C ARG A 67 -2.87 -11.71 -5.88
N ALA A 68 -3.14 -10.46 -5.51
CA ALA A 68 -3.98 -9.55 -6.28
C ALA A 68 -3.23 -8.90 -7.46
N GLY A 69 -1.90 -9.02 -7.53
CA GLY A 69 -1.07 -8.43 -8.57
C GLY A 69 0.11 -7.65 -7.98
N ARG A 70 0.78 -6.83 -8.80
CA ARG A 70 1.83 -5.92 -8.30
C ARG A 70 1.20 -4.67 -7.69
N ILE A 71 1.57 -4.37 -6.45
CA ILE A 71 1.19 -3.13 -5.75
C ILE A 71 2.40 -2.20 -5.61
N ALA A 72 2.16 -0.90 -5.59
CA ALA A 72 3.16 0.11 -5.31
C ALA A 72 2.74 0.85 -4.03
N PRO A 73 3.37 0.59 -2.88
CA PRO A 73 3.14 1.39 -1.68
C PRO A 73 3.51 2.86 -1.98
N GLY A 74 2.63 3.78 -1.60
CA GLY A 74 2.68 5.20 -1.95
C GLY A 74 3.63 6.02 -1.08
N GLY A 75 4.19 5.40 -0.02
CA GLY A 75 4.93 6.14 0.99
C GLY A 75 3.97 6.92 1.91
N PRO A 76 4.49 7.81 2.76
CA PRO A 76 3.67 8.47 3.78
C PRO A 76 2.58 9.30 3.13
N GLN A 77 1.34 9.05 3.53
CA GLN A 77 0.27 10.01 3.34
C GLN A 77 0.42 11.04 4.47
N SER A 78 0.59 12.30 4.09
CA SER A 78 0.73 13.44 5.00
C SER A 78 -0.61 13.79 5.65
#